data_AF-A0A8X6VR22-F1
#
_entry.id   AF-A0A8X6VR22-F1
#
_cell.length_a   1.000
_cell.length_b   1.000
_cell.length_c   1.000
_cell.angle_alpha   90.00
_cell.angle_beta   90.00
_cell.angle_gamma   90.00
#
_symmetry.space_group_name_H-M   'P 1'
#
loop_
_entity.id
_entity.type
_entity.pdbx_description
1 polymer ?
#
loop_
_entity_poly.entity_id
_entity_poly.type
_entity_poly.pdbx_seq_one_letter_code
_entity_poly.pdbx_strand_id
1 'polypeptide(L)'
;METILQEFQQFLFELELTPTTLDKAQNFLQDVIPVYFQCGQKISKRALFACAVFISVQNIFNIFDSKQEGSNSQPEITVSQLLEKADVNIMDFFSVTCFLKKNYPLSDNVKQNLIALERKYLIVSALFDKFESMSTEIFYMDTTSPTPQNTEGNALLKKHKLLCWLLFLVAKAKVLWHRQELLATFNLLLCCIGEVVKVTPSFLLLPPFDSFVAKNESSLTILEVLSNHFRTKSEEVKAVYDGWLHVANELNVGNKLPEVQELQTIYSKLYAESGDIDESLFFSRDWHLLPSLSEQNLSPRKYPSTSVRRTLDTLEALNTILHSAPDDLTQSLKFCLQAFNLTLSIDFSRTNEACKMSAST
;
A
#
# COMPACT_ATOMS: atom_id res chain seq x y z
N MET A 1 5.96 0.37 37.68
CA MET A 1 7.16 0.30 36.82
C MET A 1 7.64 -1.14 36.71
N GLU A 2 7.96 -1.79 37.83
CA GLU A 2 8.48 -3.16 37.88
C GLU A 2 7.56 -4.22 37.23
N THR A 3 6.24 -4.15 37.46
CA THR A 3 5.26 -5.05 36.82
C THR A 3 5.24 -4.95 35.29
N ILE A 4 5.40 -3.74 34.73
CA ILE A 4 5.42 -3.53 33.27
C ILE A 4 6.67 -4.14 32.65
N LEU A 5 7.82 -4.02 33.31
CA LEU A 5 9.07 -4.60 32.83
C LEU A 5 9.04 -6.13 32.89
N GLN A 6 8.45 -6.72 33.93
CA GLN A 6 8.28 -8.18 34.04
C GLN A 6 7.38 -8.71 32.91
N GLU A 7 6.24 -8.07 32.67
CA GLU A 7 5.36 -8.46 31.56
C GLU A 7 6.04 -8.29 30.20
N PHE A 8 6.86 -7.25 30.03
CA PHE A 8 7.62 -7.05 28.81
C PHE A 8 8.68 -8.14 28.60
N GLN A 9 9.37 -8.57 29.66
CA GLN A 9 10.32 -9.69 29.58
C GLN A 9 9.63 -10.98 29.16
N GLN A 10 8.43 -11.24 29.68
CA GLN A 10 7.64 -12.39 29.25
C GLN A 10 7.25 -12.30 27.76
N PHE A 11 6.80 -11.13 27.31
CA PHE A 11 6.52 -10.88 25.90
C PHE A 11 7.76 -11.09 25.01
N LEU A 12 8.93 -10.55 25.42
CA LEU A 12 10.18 -10.70 24.69
C LEU A 12 10.62 -12.17 24.55
N PHE A 13 10.36 -13.00 25.56
CA PHE A 13 10.68 -14.43 25.52
C PHE A 13 9.91 -15.17 24.42
N GLU A 14 8.69 -14.73 24.07
CA GLU A 14 7.84 -15.36 23.05
C GLU A 14 8.21 -15.00 21.60
N LEU A 15 9.11 -14.02 21.41
CA LEU A 15 9.49 -13.47 20.11
C LEU A 15 10.77 -14.08 19.52
N GLU A 16 11.52 -14.88 20.29
CA GLU A 16 12.76 -15.56 19.84
C GLU A 16 13.80 -14.64 19.17
N LEU A 17 13.89 -13.38 19.61
CA LEU A 17 14.79 -12.36 19.04
C LEU A 17 16.25 -12.53 19.48
N THR A 18 17.18 -11.88 18.76
CA THR A 18 18.59 -11.90 19.15
C THR A 18 18.82 -11.14 20.47
N PRO A 19 19.83 -11.52 21.28
CA PRO A 19 20.14 -10.85 22.55
C PRO A 19 20.35 -9.33 22.38
N THR A 20 20.95 -8.92 21.26
CA THR A 20 21.16 -7.50 20.93
C THR A 20 19.86 -6.73 20.70
N THR A 21 18.86 -7.36 20.07
CA THR A 21 17.55 -6.75 19.85
C THR A 21 16.78 -6.67 21.16
N LEU A 22 16.84 -7.72 21.97
CA LEU A 22 16.23 -7.79 23.30
C LEU A 22 16.76 -6.69 24.22
N ASP A 23 18.09 -6.53 24.32
CA ASP A 23 18.71 -5.50 25.17
C ASP A 23 18.30 -4.08 24.73
N LYS A 24 18.30 -3.81 23.42
CA LYS A 24 17.86 -2.52 22.88
C LYS A 24 16.39 -2.24 23.17
N ALA A 25 15.53 -3.25 23.02
CA ALA A 25 14.09 -3.11 23.28
C ALA A 25 13.82 -2.86 24.77
N GLN A 26 14.56 -3.54 25.64
CA GLN A 26 14.45 -3.38 27.09
C GLN A 26 14.96 -1.99 27.54
N ASN A 27 16.10 -1.54 27.03
CA ASN A 27 16.63 -0.21 27.31
C ASN A 27 15.67 0.88 26.83
N PHE A 28 15.16 0.76 25.59
CA PHE A 28 14.18 1.69 25.05
C PHE A 28 12.91 1.77 25.90
N LEU A 29 12.37 0.62 26.32
CA LEU A 29 11.17 0.62 27.15
C LEU A 29 11.44 1.25 28.52
N GLN A 30 12.59 0.98 29.14
CA GLN A 30 12.98 1.60 30.42
C GLN A 30 13.00 3.13 30.33
N ASP A 31 13.50 3.68 29.23
CA ASP A 31 13.55 5.13 28.99
C ASP A 31 12.16 5.73 28.73
N VAL A 32 11.26 4.98 28.09
CA VAL A 32 9.91 5.46 27.73
C VAL A 32 8.92 5.35 28.89
N ILE A 33 9.11 4.39 29.81
CA ILE A 33 8.19 4.15 30.93
C ILE A 33 7.89 5.42 31.75
N PRO A 34 8.87 6.26 32.17
CA PRO A 34 8.59 7.50 32.89
C PRO A 34 7.63 8.42 32.13
N VAL A 35 7.81 8.56 30.82
CA VAL A 35 6.95 9.38 29.94
C VAL A 35 5.56 8.77 29.85
N TYR A 36 5.47 7.44 29.71
CA TYR A 36 4.20 6.71 29.68
C TYR A 36 3.36 6.95 30.95
N PHE A 37 4.00 6.93 32.13
CA PHE A 37 3.31 7.22 33.39
C PHE A 37 2.91 8.69 33.52
N GLN A 38 3.77 9.63 33.10
CA GLN A 38 3.47 11.07 33.14
C GLN A 38 2.23 11.46 32.32
N CYS A 39 1.96 10.74 31.22
CA CYS A 39 0.80 10.99 30.38
C CYS A 39 -0.48 10.25 30.81
N GLY A 40 -0.47 9.57 31.96
CA GLY A 40 -1.66 8.93 32.54
C GLY A 40 -2.10 7.64 31.84
N GLN A 41 -1.16 6.88 31.26
CA GLN A 41 -1.41 5.52 30.71
C GLN A 41 -2.53 5.44 29.66
N LYS A 42 -2.75 6.51 28.89
CA LYS A 42 -3.84 6.58 27.91
C LYS A 42 -3.65 5.70 26.68
N ILE A 43 -2.51 5.01 26.56
CA ILE A 43 -2.15 4.20 25.40
C ILE A 43 -1.98 2.73 25.79
N SER A 44 -2.26 1.82 24.84
CA SER A 44 -2.19 0.38 25.06
C SER A 44 -0.77 -0.06 25.44
N LYS A 45 -0.66 -0.77 26.57
CA LYS A 45 0.60 -1.35 27.06
C LYS A 45 1.18 -2.38 26.08
N ARG A 46 0.34 -3.24 25.51
CA ARG A 46 0.80 -4.25 24.52
C ARG A 46 1.27 -3.59 23.22
N ALA A 47 0.59 -2.53 22.78
CA ALA A 47 1.03 -1.75 21.62
C ALA A 47 2.34 -1.00 21.90
N LEU A 48 2.59 -0.58 23.15
CA LEU A 48 3.87 -0.04 23.58
C LEU A 48 4.99 -1.08 23.52
N PHE A 49 4.72 -2.31 23.94
CA PHE A 49 5.68 -3.41 23.83
C PHE A 49 6.04 -3.71 22.37
N ALA A 50 5.04 -3.79 21.49
CA ALA A 50 5.25 -3.93 20.06
C ALA A 50 6.08 -2.76 19.49
N CYS A 51 5.75 -1.52 19.83
CA CYS A 51 6.53 -0.36 19.38
C CYS A 51 8.00 -0.41 19.84
N ALA A 52 8.26 -0.83 21.07
CA ALA A 52 9.62 -0.93 21.60
C ALA A 52 10.48 -1.95 20.82
N VAL A 53 9.90 -3.10 20.50
CA VAL A 53 10.54 -4.12 19.66
C VAL A 53 10.75 -3.60 18.24
N PHE A 54 9.71 -3.04 17.61
CA PHE A 54 9.80 -2.50 16.25
C PHE A 54 10.92 -1.48 16.12
N ILE A 55 10.98 -0.48 17.02
CA ILE A 55 12.01 0.56 17.00
C ILE A 55 13.42 -0.03 17.17
N SER A 56 13.55 -1.08 17.98
CA SER A 56 14.83 -1.74 18.23
C SER A 56 15.32 -2.52 17.01
N VAL A 57 14.42 -3.20 16.31
CA VAL A 57 14.70 -3.87 15.04
C VAL A 57 15.07 -2.84 13.97
N GLN A 58 14.33 -1.73 13.83
CA GLN A 58 14.67 -0.65 12.87
C GLN A 58 16.03 0.01 13.12
N ASN A 59 16.47 0.09 14.38
CA ASN A 59 17.78 0.65 14.71
C ASN A 59 18.95 -0.29 14.35
N ILE A 60 18.68 -1.58 14.13
CA ILE A 60 19.64 -2.56 13.63
C ILE A 60 19.52 -2.67 12.10
N PHE A 61 18.30 -2.53 11.60
CA PHE A 61 17.90 -2.79 10.23
C PHE A 61 17.41 -1.50 9.56
N ASN A 62 18.28 -0.83 8.81
CA ASN A 62 17.83 0.27 7.95
C ASN A 62 17.06 -0.30 6.75
N ILE A 63 15.74 -0.45 6.89
CA ILE A 63 14.84 -0.95 5.83
C ILE A 63 14.97 -0.15 4.52
N PHE A 64 15.43 1.10 4.56
CA PHE A 64 15.50 2.00 3.41
C PHE A 64 16.91 2.19 2.81
N ASP A 65 17.94 1.57 3.36
CA ASP A 65 19.33 1.73 2.90
C ASP A 65 19.89 0.39 2.42
N SER A 66 19.27 -0.17 1.37
CA SER A 66 19.77 -1.39 0.70
C SER A 66 20.96 -1.09 -0.20
N LYS A 67 22.01 -0.49 0.35
CA LYS A 67 23.38 -0.52 -0.20
C LYS A 67 24.27 -1.38 0.70
N GLN A 68 23.93 -2.66 0.83
CA GLN A 68 24.94 -3.68 1.11
C GLN A 68 24.64 -4.92 0.26
N GLU A 69 25.15 -4.90 -0.97
CA GLU A 69 25.49 -6.15 -1.65
C GLU A 69 26.45 -6.93 -0.73
N GLY A 70 25.95 -8.01 -0.12
CA GLY A 70 26.76 -8.94 0.68
C GLY A 70 26.25 -9.28 2.09
N SER A 71 25.23 -8.60 2.60
CA SER A 71 24.60 -8.95 3.88
C SER A 71 23.20 -9.49 3.64
N ASN A 72 23.05 -10.82 3.59
CA ASN A 72 21.77 -11.55 3.70
C ASN A 72 21.19 -11.39 5.11
N SER A 73 20.96 -10.17 5.56
CA SER A 73 20.24 -9.95 6.79
C SER A 73 18.75 -9.92 6.40
N GLN A 74 17.96 -10.83 6.95
CA GLN A 74 16.51 -10.72 6.93
C GLN A 74 16.11 -10.09 8.27
N PRO A 75 15.03 -9.31 8.32
CA PRO A 75 14.52 -8.79 9.59
C PRO A 75 14.14 -9.96 10.51
N GLU A 76 14.55 -9.90 11.78
CA GLU A 76 14.31 -10.96 12.78
C GLU A 76 12.83 -11.24 13.02
N ILE A 77 12.00 -10.22 12.86
CA ILE A 77 10.56 -10.29 13.00
C ILE A 77 9.90 -9.28 12.06
N THR A 78 8.76 -9.67 11.49
CA THR A 78 7.95 -8.79 10.64
C THR A 78 6.94 -7.99 11.48
N VAL A 79 6.38 -6.91 10.92
CA VAL A 79 5.32 -6.14 11.59
C VAL A 79 4.09 -7.00 11.87
N SER A 80 3.64 -7.83 10.92
CA SER A 80 2.46 -8.68 11.15
C SER A 80 2.66 -9.71 12.26
N GLN A 81 3.81 -10.38 12.30
CA GLN A 81 4.13 -11.32 13.40
C GLN A 81 4.19 -10.61 14.74
N LEU A 82 4.73 -9.39 14.77
CA LEU A 82 4.81 -8.59 15.98
C LEU A 82 3.42 -8.18 16.49
N LEU A 83 2.52 -7.78 15.60
CA LEU A 83 1.13 -7.45 15.94
C LEU A 83 0.38 -8.68 16.45
N GLU A 84 0.57 -9.84 15.81
CA GLU A 84 -0.03 -11.12 16.22
C GLU A 84 0.45 -11.55 17.61
N LYS A 85 1.77 -11.58 17.82
CA LYS A 85 2.37 -11.95 19.12
C LYS A 85 1.99 -10.98 20.23
N ALA A 86 1.88 -9.70 19.90
CA ALA A 86 1.45 -8.69 20.87
C ALA A 86 -0.07 -8.70 21.09
N ASP A 87 -0.85 -9.42 20.26
CA ASP A 87 -2.31 -9.40 20.28
C ASP A 87 -2.82 -7.95 20.23
N VAL A 88 -2.37 -7.21 19.19
CA VAL A 88 -2.59 -5.76 19.02
C VAL A 88 -3.08 -5.45 17.61
N ASN A 89 -4.08 -4.56 17.52
CA ASN A 89 -4.50 -3.98 16.26
C ASN A 89 -3.53 -2.91 15.77
N ILE A 90 -3.34 -2.81 14.46
CA ILE A 90 -2.44 -1.84 13.83
C ILE A 90 -2.81 -0.38 14.14
N MET A 91 -4.08 -0.07 14.38
CA MET A 91 -4.52 1.26 14.79
C MET A 91 -4.06 1.60 16.22
N ASP A 92 -4.09 0.62 17.13
CA ASP A 92 -3.54 0.79 18.48
C ASP A 92 -2.02 0.96 18.42
N PHE A 93 -1.34 0.21 17.55
CA PHE A 93 0.08 0.41 17.26
C PHE A 93 0.33 1.85 16.80
N PHE A 94 -0.37 2.36 15.79
CA PHE A 94 -0.19 3.74 15.32
C PHE A 94 -0.57 4.81 16.34
N SER A 95 -1.52 4.53 17.24
CA SER A 95 -1.82 5.43 18.36
C SER A 95 -0.60 5.63 19.26
N VAL A 96 0.14 4.56 19.53
CA VAL A 96 1.37 4.59 20.32
C VAL A 96 2.50 5.25 19.53
N THR A 97 2.66 4.96 18.23
CA THR A 97 3.72 5.62 17.44
C THR A 97 3.49 7.14 17.39
N CYS A 98 2.24 7.58 17.27
CA CYS A 98 1.87 9.00 17.35
C CYS A 98 2.20 9.62 18.72
N PHE A 99 1.94 8.87 19.79
CA PHE A 99 2.35 9.27 21.14
C PHE A 99 3.87 9.40 21.27
N LEU A 100 4.64 8.40 20.83
CA LEU A 100 6.10 8.40 20.93
C LEU A 100 6.72 9.53 20.10
N LYS A 101 6.23 9.75 18.87
CA LYS A 101 6.65 10.86 18.00
C LYS A 101 6.52 12.24 18.67
N LYS A 102 5.53 12.42 19.56
CA LYS A 102 5.23 13.70 20.22
C LYS A 102 5.92 13.87 21.58
N ASN A 103 6.06 12.78 22.33
CA ASN A 103 6.42 12.83 23.75
C ASN A 103 7.80 12.23 24.05
N TYR A 104 8.46 11.59 23.08
CA TYR A 104 9.76 10.97 23.25
C TYR A 104 10.74 11.38 22.11
N PRO A 105 12.02 11.66 22.41
CA PRO A 105 12.99 12.12 21.42
C PRO A 105 13.48 10.96 20.52
N LEU A 106 12.64 10.52 19.59
CA LEU A 106 13.03 9.54 18.57
C LEU A 106 14.04 10.14 17.58
N SER A 107 14.95 9.29 17.07
CA SER A 107 15.83 9.65 15.96
C SER A 107 15.02 9.91 14.68
N ASP A 108 15.55 10.74 13.79
CA ASP A 108 14.84 11.07 12.54
C ASP A 108 14.65 9.85 11.65
N ASN A 109 15.61 8.92 11.62
CA ASN A 109 15.49 7.64 10.93
C ASN A 109 14.27 6.83 11.41
N VAL A 110 14.14 6.66 12.74
CA VAL A 110 13.00 5.93 13.32
C VAL A 110 11.68 6.64 13.00
N LYS A 111 11.62 7.97 13.07
CA LYS A 111 10.43 8.73 12.69
C LYS A 111 10.04 8.50 11.23
N GLN A 112 11.00 8.52 10.32
CA GLN A 112 10.73 8.27 8.90
C GLN A 112 10.24 6.85 8.65
N ASN A 113 10.82 5.83 9.31
CA ASN A 113 10.36 4.45 9.17
C ASN A 113 8.93 4.27 9.69
N LEU A 114 8.59 4.89 10.83
CA LEU A 114 7.23 4.89 11.37
C LEU A 114 6.22 5.58 10.42
N ILE A 115 6.61 6.71 9.83
CA ILE A 115 5.76 7.43 8.85
C ILE A 115 5.60 6.60 7.56
N ALA A 116 6.66 5.95 7.10
CA ALA A 116 6.63 5.12 5.90
C ALA A 116 5.71 3.90 6.09
N LEU A 117 5.79 3.23 7.24
CA LEU A 117 4.91 2.13 7.62
C LEU A 117 3.44 2.57 7.67
N GLU A 118 3.15 3.68 8.35
CA GLU A 118 1.81 4.27 8.45
C GLU A 118 1.25 4.61 7.05
N ARG A 119 2.05 5.25 6.20
CA ARG A 119 1.68 5.57 4.82
C ARG A 119 1.41 4.31 3.98
N LYS A 120 2.27 3.29 4.09
CA LYS A 120 2.12 2.03 3.35
C LYS A 120 0.81 1.34 3.74
N TYR A 121 0.52 1.22 5.04
CA TYR A 121 -0.75 0.67 5.51
C TYR A 121 -1.95 1.42 4.95
N LEU A 122 -1.95 2.76 5.03
CA LEU A 122 -3.06 3.58 4.52
C LEU A 122 -3.29 3.39 3.02
N ILE A 123 -2.22 3.27 2.24
CA ILE A 123 -2.30 3.01 0.79
C ILE A 123 -2.90 1.63 0.53
N VAL A 124 -2.38 0.59 1.19
CA VAL A 124 -2.83 -0.80 0.97
C VAL A 124 -4.27 -0.99 1.44
N SER A 125 -4.64 -0.45 2.61
CA SER A 125 -6.02 -0.49 3.11
C SER A 125 -6.98 0.20 2.14
N ALA A 126 -6.65 1.41 1.66
CA ALA A 126 -7.49 2.11 0.69
C ALA A 126 -7.61 1.37 -0.66
N LEU A 127 -6.54 0.71 -1.09
CA LEU A 127 -6.54 -0.11 -2.30
C LEU A 127 -7.35 -1.38 -2.13
N PHE A 128 -7.29 -2.03 -0.96
CA PHE A 128 -8.08 -3.21 -0.67
C PHE A 128 -9.57 -2.89 -0.59
N ASP A 129 -9.95 -1.80 0.09
CA ASP A 129 -11.33 -1.31 0.12
C ASP A 129 -11.85 -1.02 -1.31
N LYS A 130 -11.01 -0.37 -2.13
CA LYS A 130 -11.33 -0.12 -3.53
C LYS A 130 -11.43 -1.42 -4.32
N PHE A 131 -10.55 -2.39 -4.08
CA PHE A 131 -10.59 -3.71 -4.69
C PHE A 131 -11.87 -4.46 -4.34
N GLU A 132 -12.33 -4.45 -3.09
CA GLU A 132 -13.60 -5.06 -2.69
C GLU A 132 -14.77 -4.40 -3.42
N SER A 133 -14.80 -3.06 -3.49
CA SER A 133 -15.81 -2.31 -4.25
C SER A 133 -15.82 -2.72 -5.73
N MET A 134 -14.66 -2.64 -6.40
CA MET A 134 -14.54 -3.00 -7.83
C MET A 134 -14.93 -4.46 -8.07
N SER A 135 -14.60 -5.36 -7.14
CA SER A 135 -14.95 -6.77 -7.23
C SER A 135 -16.46 -7.02 -7.21
N THR A 136 -17.28 -6.10 -6.67
CA THR A 136 -18.74 -6.18 -6.76
C THR A 136 -19.30 -5.64 -8.07
N GLU A 137 -18.54 -4.79 -8.76
CA GLU A 137 -18.88 -4.22 -10.07
C GLU A 137 -18.43 -5.13 -11.23
N ILE A 138 -17.41 -5.95 -11.01
CA ILE A 138 -16.85 -6.86 -12.03
C ILE A 138 -17.48 -8.26 -11.96
N PHE A 139 -17.65 -8.80 -10.76
CA PHE A 139 -17.96 -10.21 -10.57
C PHE A 139 -19.40 -10.43 -10.09
N TYR A 140 -20.10 -11.35 -10.73
CA TYR A 140 -21.44 -11.75 -10.37
C TYR A 140 -21.42 -12.82 -9.27
N MET A 141 -21.95 -12.51 -8.09
CA MET A 141 -22.17 -13.46 -7.00
C MET A 141 -23.65 -13.83 -6.94
N ASP A 142 -23.97 -15.10 -7.21
CA ASP A 142 -25.33 -15.59 -7.07
C ASP A 142 -25.63 -15.88 -5.59
N THR A 143 -26.50 -15.07 -5.00
CA THR A 143 -26.99 -15.22 -3.61
C THR A 143 -28.36 -15.88 -3.53
N THR A 144 -28.96 -16.26 -4.67
CA THR A 144 -30.19 -17.04 -4.70
C THR A 144 -29.92 -18.45 -4.18
N SER A 145 -30.97 -19.13 -3.68
CA SER A 145 -30.92 -20.39 -2.92
C SER A 145 -29.77 -21.34 -3.31
N PRO A 146 -29.06 -21.95 -2.34
CA PRO A 146 -27.84 -22.70 -2.61
C PRO A 146 -28.11 -23.93 -3.48
N THR A 147 -27.88 -23.79 -4.79
CA THR A 147 -27.77 -24.90 -5.73
C THR A 147 -26.31 -25.36 -5.82
N PRO A 148 -26.04 -26.62 -6.21
CA PRO A 148 -24.66 -27.10 -6.40
C PRO A 148 -23.87 -26.25 -7.40
N GLN A 149 -24.50 -25.81 -8.50
CA GLN A 149 -23.89 -24.96 -9.51
C GLN A 149 -23.52 -23.57 -8.98
N ASN A 150 -24.41 -22.94 -8.19
CA ASN A 150 -24.13 -21.65 -7.56
C ASN A 150 -23.00 -21.74 -6.53
N THR A 151 -22.92 -22.87 -5.82
CA THR A 151 -21.89 -23.11 -4.81
C THR A 151 -20.50 -23.23 -5.46
N GLU A 152 -20.39 -23.99 -6.55
CA GLU A 152 -19.13 -24.13 -7.30
C GLU A 152 -18.70 -22.82 -7.97
N GLY A 153 -19.65 -22.09 -8.59
CA GLY A 153 -19.38 -20.78 -9.18
C GLY A 153 -18.89 -19.76 -8.15
N ASN A 154 -19.54 -19.69 -6.99
CA ASN A 154 -19.14 -18.79 -5.91
C ASN A 154 -17.78 -19.19 -5.30
N ALA A 155 -17.45 -20.48 -5.23
CA ALA A 155 -16.13 -20.94 -4.79
C ALA A 155 -15.03 -20.57 -5.78
N LEU A 156 -15.27 -20.77 -7.08
CA LEU A 156 -14.36 -20.34 -8.14
C LEU A 156 -14.14 -18.83 -8.10
N LEU A 157 -15.21 -18.06 -7.86
CA LEU A 157 -15.12 -16.61 -7.80
C LEU A 157 -14.34 -16.11 -6.59
N LYS A 158 -14.50 -16.74 -5.42
CA LYS A 158 -13.64 -16.48 -4.26
C LYS A 158 -12.16 -16.74 -4.58
N LYS A 159 -11.87 -17.83 -5.29
CA LYS A 159 -10.52 -18.15 -5.76
C LYS A 159 -9.99 -17.09 -6.72
N HIS A 160 -10.79 -16.63 -7.67
CA HIS A 160 -10.39 -15.59 -8.63
C HIS A 160 -10.13 -14.25 -7.94
N LYS A 161 -10.98 -13.85 -6.98
CA LYS A 161 -10.74 -12.64 -6.17
C LYS A 161 -9.44 -12.73 -5.37
N LEU A 162 -9.18 -13.87 -4.72
CA LEU A 162 -7.92 -14.11 -4.01
C LEU A 162 -6.73 -14.02 -4.97
N LEU A 163 -6.88 -14.58 -6.16
CA LEU A 163 -5.84 -14.55 -7.18
C LEU A 163 -5.54 -13.11 -7.66
N CYS A 164 -6.56 -12.28 -7.91
CA CYS A 164 -6.37 -10.87 -8.24
C CYS A 164 -5.51 -10.18 -7.18
N TRP A 165 -5.83 -10.39 -5.90
CA TRP A 165 -5.11 -9.78 -4.80
C TRP A 165 -3.67 -10.27 -4.70
N LEU A 166 -3.44 -11.59 -4.70
CA LEU A 166 -2.09 -12.16 -4.60
C LEU A 166 -1.21 -11.79 -5.80
N LEU A 167 -1.76 -11.81 -7.01
CA LEU A 167 -1.03 -11.44 -8.23
C LEU A 167 -0.60 -9.97 -8.16
N PHE A 168 -1.49 -9.10 -7.70
CA PHE A 168 -1.18 -7.71 -7.41
C PHE A 168 -0.11 -7.54 -6.33
N LEU A 169 -0.17 -8.28 -5.23
CA LEU A 169 0.83 -8.18 -4.16
C LEU A 169 2.23 -8.59 -4.64
N VAL A 170 2.33 -9.68 -5.40
CA VAL A 170 3.59 -10.12 -6.02
C VAL A 170 4.10 -9.07 -7.02
N ALA A 171 3.23 -8.57 -7.90
CA ALA A 171 3.60 -7.55 -8.86
C ALA A 171 4.04 -6.25 -8.18
N LYS A 172 3.33 -5.80 -7.16
CA LYS A 172 3.66 -4.60 -6.39
C LYS A 172 5.04 -4.71 -5.75
N ALA A 173 5.34 -5.86 -5.13
CA ALA A 173 6.63 -6.10 -4.50
C ALA A 173 7.78 -6.06 -5.53
N LYS A 174 7.57 -6.56 -6.75
CA LYS A 174 8.61 -6.58 -7.79
C LYS A 174 8.76 -5.28 -8.58
N VAL A 175 7.64 -4.59 -8.87
CA VAL A 175 7.62 -3.43 -9.78
C VAL A 175 7.74 -2.10 -9.03
N LEU A 176 7.15 -1.99 -7.84
CA LEU A 176 6.96 -0.71 -7.14
C LEU A 176 7.77 -0.61 -5.84
N TRP A 177 8.88 -1.35 -5.73
CA TRP A 177 9.72 -1.40 -4.51
C TRP A 177 10.14 -0.01 -4.00
N HIS A 178 10.43 0.94 -4.90
CA HIS A 178 10.85 2.31 -4.53
C HIS A 178 9.78 3.40 -4.68
N ARG A 179 8.66 3.15 -5.37
CA ARG A 179 7.65 4.19 -5.66
C ARG A 179 6.24 3.68 -5.36
N GLN A 180 5.84 3.78 -4.09
CA GLN A 180 4.46 3.51 -3.67
C GLN A 180 3.58 4.75 -3.87
N GLU A 181 3.48 5.21 -5.10
CA GLU A 181 2.48 6.21 -5.48
C GLU A 181 1.13 5.52 -5.61
N LEU A 182 0.10 6.09 -4.97
CA LEU A 182 -1.23 5.48 -4.91
C LEU A 182 -1.80 5.18 -6.30
N LEU A 183 -1.61 6.11 -7.24
CA LEU A 183 -2.14 6.00 -8.60
C LEU A 183 -1.44 4.90 -9.41
N ALA A 184 -0.10 4.86 -9.40
CA ALA A 184 0.66 3.81 -10.07
C ALA A 184 0.35 2.43 -9.49
N THR A 185 0.19 2.35 -8.16
CA THR A 185 -0.18 1.11 -7.46
C THR A 185 -1.60 0.67 -7.82
N PHE A 186 -2.54 1.60 -7.95
CA PHE A 186 -3.90 1.33 -8.42
C PHE A 186 -3.93 0.85 -9.87
N ASN A 187 -3.19 1.50 -10.76
CA ASN A 187 -3.11 1.09 -12.16
C ASN A 187 -2.50 -0.31 -12.31
N LEU A 188 -1.50 -0.66 -11.48
CA LEU A 188 -0.94 -2.01 -11.43
C LEU A 188 -1.96 -3.06 -10.96
N LEU A 189 -2.80 -2.70 -9.98
CA LEU A 189 -3.93 -3.54 -9.55
C LEU A 189 -4.90 -3.78 -10.71
N LEU A 190 -5.22 -2.77 -11.53
CA LEU A 190 -6.07 -2.92 -12.71
C LEU A 190 -5.47 -3.90 -13.73
N CYS A 191 -4.16 -3.85 -13.98
CA CYS A 191 -3.48 -4.81 -14.85
C CYS A 191 -3.66 -6.26 -14.35
N CYS A 192 -3.46 -6.49 -13.04
CA CYS A 192 -3.61 -7.81 -12.44
C CYS A 192 -5.07 -8.31 -12.50
N ILE A 193 -6.04 -7.43 -12.22
CA ILE A 193 -7.47 -7.75 -12.35
C ILE A 193 -7.81 -8.12 -13.79
N GLY A 194 -7.31 -7.37 -14.78
CA GLY A 194 -7.56 -7.62 -16.20
C GLY A 194 -7.18 -9.04 -16.63
N GLU A 195 -6.04 -9.54 -16.16
CA GLU A 195 -5.59 -10.90 -16.47
C GLU A 195 -6.48 -11.98 -15.84
N VAL A 196 -7.00 -11.75 -14.64
CA VAL A 196 -7.96 -12.67 -14.03
C VAL A 196 -9.34 -12.58 -14.69
N VAL A 197 -9.81 -11.39 -15.04
CA VAL A 197 -11.08 -11.18 -15.75
C VAL A 197 -11.08 -11.95 -17.07
N LYS A 198 -9.99 -11.86 -17.84
CA LYS A 198 -9.82 -12.55 -19.13
C LYS A 198 -10.04 -14.06 -19.06
N VAL A 199 -9.63 -14.70 -17.97
CA VAL A 199 -9.76 -16.16 -17.76
C VAL A 199 -11.00 -16.54 -16.95
N THR A 200 -11.76 -15.55 -16.46
CA THR A 200 -12.99 -15.78 -15.71
C THR A 200 -14.12 -16.10 -16.69
N PRO A 201 -14.91 -17.19 -16.46
CA PRO A 201 -16.07 -17.48 -17.30
C PRO A 201 -17.05 -16.30 -17.36
N SER A 202 -17.54 -15.96 -18.56
CA SER A 202 -18.36 -14.76 -18.78
C SER A 202 -19.64 -14.70 -17.94
N PHE A 203 -20.25 -15.84 -17.62
CA PHE A 203 -21.43 -15.90 -16.76
C PHE A 203 -21.16 -15.55 -15.28
N LEU A 204 -19.89 -15.48 -14.86
CA LEU A 204 -19.47 -15.00 -13.54
C LEU A 204 -19.05 -13.52 -13.56
N LEU A 205 -19.19 -12.85 -14.70
CA LEU A 205 -18.84 -11.45 -14.88
C LEU A 205 -20.10 -10.62 -15.07
N LEU A 206 -20.05 -9.36 -14.62
CA LEU A 206 -21.08 -8.37 -14.87
C LEU A 206 -20.78 -7.59 -16.15
N PRO A 207 -21.80 -7.04 -16.82
CA PRO A 207 -21.59 -6.11 -17.92
C PRO A 207 -20.77 -4.88 -17.48
N PRO A 208 -19.85 -4.39 -18.32
CA PRO A 208 -19.63 -4.79 -19.72
C PRO A 208 -18.68 -5.98 -19.91
N PHE A 209 -18.02 -6.47 -18.84
CA PHE A 209 -16.89 -7.40 -18.93
C PHE A 209 -17.26 -8.77 -19.49
N ASP A 210 -18.46 -9.26 -19.18
CA ASP A 210 -19.02 -10.51 -19.71
C ASP A 210 -18.94 -10.59 -21.25
N SER A 211 -19.30 -9.50 -21.93
CA SER A 211 -19.39 -9.42 -23.38
C SER A 211 -18.02 -9.37 -24.06
N PHE A 212 -17.05 -8.70 -23.45
CA PHE A 212 -15.67 -8.63 -23.96
C PHE A 212 -14.96 -9.97 -23.80
N VAL A 213 -15.18 -10.65 -22.67
CA VAL A 213 -14.61 -11.99 -22.44
C VAL A 213 -15.27 -13.02 -23.36
N ALA A 214 -16.59 -12.96 -23.56
CA ALA A 214 -17.29 -13.85 -24.49
C ALA A 214 -16.80 -13.73 -25.94
N LYS A 215 -16.25 -12.56 -26.33
CA LYS A 215 -15.68 -12.30 -27.64
C LYS A 215 -14.19 -12.67 -27.77
N ASN A 216 -13.55 -13.16 -26.70
CA ASN A 216 -12.11 -13.44 -26.65
C ASN A 216 -11.24 -12.23 -27.04
N GLU A 217 -11.59 -11.06 -26.53
CA GLU A 217 -10.88 -9.81 -26.79
C GLU A 217 -9.45 -9.81 -26.17
N SER A 218 -8.58 -8.95 -26.70
CA SER A 218 -7.18 -8.89 -26.25
C SER A 218 -7.04 -8.35 -24.82
N SER A 219 -5.93 -8.67 -24.13
CA SER A 219 -5.65 -8.16 -22.77
C SER A 219 -5.70 -6.62 -22.71
N LEU A 220 -5.24 -5.94 -23.77
CA LEU A 220 -5.27 -4.48 -23.86
C LEU A 220 -6.69 -3.93 -23.97
N THR A 221 -7.57 -4.60 -24.73
CA THR A 221 -8.98 -4.21 -24.85
C THR A 221 -9.69 -4.31 -23.50
N ILE A 222 -9.48 -5.40 -22.77
CA ILE A 222 -10.06 -5.60 -21.42
C ILE A 222 -9.54 -4.52 -20.47
N LEU A 223 -8.25 -4.19 -20.55
CA LEU A 223 -7.64 -3.15 -19.72
C LEU A 223 -8.18 -1.75 -20.04
N GLU A 224 -8.43 -1.44 -21.30
CA GLU A 224 -9.07 -0.18 -21.72
C GLU A 224 -10.51 -0.08 -21.18
N VAL A 225 -11.27 -1.16 -21.22
CA VAL A 225 -12.63 -1.22 -20.65
C VAL A 225 -12.59 -1.02 -19.13
N LEU A 226 -11.68 -1.70 -18.42
CA LEU A 226 -11.47 -1.52 -16.98
C LEU A 226 -11.07 -0.08 -16.64
N SER A 227 -10.18 0.51 -17.43
CA SER A 227 -9.70 1.88 -17.21
C SER A 227 -10.83 2.89 -17.38
N ASN A 228 -11.63 2.76 -18.45
CA ASN A 228 -12.79 3.61 -18.69
C ASN A 228 -13.86 3.43 -17.60
N HIS A 229 -14.12 2.19 -17.18
CA HIS A 229 -15.11 1.89 -16.16
C HIS A 229 -14.73 2.49 -14.79
N PHE A 230 -13.46 2.42 -14.42
CA PHE A 230 -12.95 2.94 -13.14
C PHE A 230 -12.37 4.36 -13.22
N ARG A 231 -12.57 5.06 -14.34
CA ARG A 231 -12.15 6.46 -14.57
C ARG A 231 -10.64 6.69 -14.41
N THR A 232 -9.84 5.78 -14.95
CA THR A 232 -8.39 5.96 -15.11
C THR A 232 -8.03 6.21 -16.55
N LYS A 233 -6.94 6.95 -16.78
CA LYS A 233 -6.46 7.20 -18.14
C LYS A 233 -5.74 5.96 -18.66
N SER A 234 -6.11 5.52 -19.86
CA SER A 234 -5.46 4.38 -20.54
C SER A 234 -3.94 4.54 -20.65
N GLU A 235 -3.45 5.76 -20.86
CA GLU A 235 -2.02 6.08 -20.93
C GLU A 235 -1.28 5.82 -19.61
N GLU A 236 -1.88 6.19 -18.48
CA GLU A 236 -1.30 5.99 -17.15
C GLU A 236 -1.29 4.51 -16.75
N VAL A 237 -2.26 3.74 -17.26
CA VAL A 237 -2.32 2.28 -17.07
C VAL A 237 -1.31 1.57 -17.98
N LYS A 238 -1.16 2.02 -19.24
CA LYS A 238 -0.13 1.53 -20.16
C LYS A 238 1.28 1.79 -19.63
N ALA A 239 1.51 2.93 -18.96
CA ALA A 239 2.80 3.25 -18.37
C ALA A 239 3.28 2.26 -17.29
N VAL A 240 2.35 1.61 -16.57
CA VAL A 240 2.69 0.55 -15.58
C VAL A 240 2.57 -0.86 -16.17
N TYR A 241 1.96 -0.99 -17.35
CA TYR A 241 1.72 -2.28 -18.00
C TYR A 241 3.02 -2.99 -18.40
N ASP A 242 4.05 -2.25 -18.81
CA ASP A 242 5.37 -2.84 -19.13
C ASP A 242 6.02 -3.49 -17.91
N GLY A 243 5.90 -2.86 -16.73
CA GLY A 243 6.34 -3.43 -15.46
C GLY A 243 5.54 -4.68 -15.08
N TRP A 244 4.22 -4.65 -15.31
CA TRP A 244 3.38 -5.83 -15.17
C TRP A 244 3.79 -6.97 -16.11
N LEU A 245 4.05 -6.69 -17.39
CA LEU A 245 4.46 -7.70 -18.38
C LEU A 245 5.73 -8.42 -17.98
N HIS A 246 6.70 -7.72 -17.40
CA HIS A 246 7.92 -8.34 -16.87
C HIS A 246 7.58 -9.41 -15.82
N VAL A 247 6.74 -9.07 -14.84
CA VAL A 247 6.30 -10.01 -13.80
C VAL A 247 5.43 -11.13 -14.38
N ALA A 248 4.53 -10.81 -15.31
CA ALA A 248 3.66 -11.77 -15.96
C ALA A 248 4.46 -12.84 -16.73
N ASN A 249 5.56 -12.44 -17.38
CA ASN A 249 6.47 -13.34 -18.07
C ASN A 249 7.25 -14.23 -17.08
N GLU A 250 7.75 -13.68 -15.98
CA GLU A 250 8.41 -14.47 -14.92
C GLU A 250 7.47 -15.51 -14.30
N LEU A 251 6.20 -15.15 -14.13
CA LEU A 251 5.15 -16.02 -13.60
C LEU A 251 4.51 -16.91 -14.68
N ASN A 252 4.94 -16.79 -15.94
CA ASN A 252 4.41 -17.53 -17.10
C ASN A 252 2.88 -17.43 -17.28
N VAL A 253 2.29 -16.28 -16.90
CA VAL A 253 0.84 -16.03 -16.90
C VAL A 253 0.23 -16.18 -18.30
N GLY A 254 1.00 -15.88 -19.35
CA GLY A 254 0.54 -16.00 -20.74
C GLY A 254 0.23 -17.43 -21.19
N ASN A 255 0.80 -18.44 -20.53
CA ASN A 255 0.56 -19.86 -20.86
C ASN A 255 -0.43 -20.52 -19.90
N LYS A 256 -0.30 -20.26 -18.60
CA LYS A 256 -1.20 -20.76 -17.56
C LYS A 256 -1.24 -19.75 -16.42
N LEU A 257 -2.44 -19.48 -15.94
CA LEU A 257 -2.62 -18.68 -14.74
C LEU A 257 -1.99 -19.40 -13.52
N PRO A 258 -1.11 -18.73 -12.75
CA PRO A 258 -0.44 -19.34 -11.60
C PRO A 258 -1.41 -19.91 -10.57
N GLU A 259 -0.99 -20.95 -9.86
CA GLU A 259 -1.80 -21.50 -8.78
C GLU A 259 -1.71 -20.61 -7.53
N VAL A 260 -2.78 -20.60 -6.73
CA VAL A 260 -2.87 -19.77 -5.52
C VAL A 260 -1.73 -20.07 -4.56
N GLN A 261 -1.40 -21.36 -4.38
CA GLN A 261 -0.33 -21.81 -3.49
C GLN A 261 1.06 -21.34 -3.96
N GLU A 262 1.28 -21.29 -5.28
CA GLU A 262 2.53 -20.80 -5.86
C GLU A 262 2.70 -19.30 -5.57
N LEU A 263 1.66 -18.51 -5.83
CA LEU A 263 1.67 -17.07 -5.56
C LEU A 263 1.80 -16.77 -4.06
N GLN A 264 1.13 -17.53 -3.20
CA GLN A 264 1.28 -17.41 -1.74
C GLN A 264 2.74 -17.67 -1.33
N THR A 265 3.35 -18.73 -1.84
CA THR A 265 4.75 -19.07 -1.52
C THR A 265 5.72 -17.99 -1.97
N ILE A 266 5.52 -17.43 -3.17
CA ILE A 266 6.34 -16.33 -3.70
C ILE A 266 6.15 -15.08 -2.82
N TYR A 267 4.90 -14.73 -2.52
CA TYR A 267 4.59 -13.56 -1.72
C TYR A 267 5.13 -13.67 -0.29
N SER A 268 4.97 -14.82 0.37
CA SER A 268 5.49 -15.04 1.74
C SER A 268 6.99 -14.82 1.85
N LYS A 269 7.78 -15.18 0.81
CA LYS A 269 9.21 -14.90 0.77
C LYS A 269 9.51 -13.40 0.65
N LEU A 270 8.85 -12.72 -0.29
CA LEU A 270 9.01 -11.27 -0.50
C LEU A 270 8.59 -10.47 0.75
N TYR A 271 7.51 -10.90 1.41
CA TYR A 271 7.05 -10.31 2.66
C TYR A 271 8.07 -10.54 3.79
N ALA A 272 8.58 -11.75 3.97
CA ALA A 272 9.58 -12.07 4.99
C ALA A 272 10.88 -11.26 4.79
N GLU A 273 11.31 -11.08 3.55
CA GLU A 273 12.47 -10.23 3.20
C GLU A 273 12.23 -8.75 3.54
N SER A 274 11.00 -8.26 3.37
CA SER A 274 10.66 -6.85 3.64
C SER A 274 10.53 -6.52 5.13
N GLY A 275 10.23 -7.49 6.00
CA GLY A 275 9.99 -7.25 7.43
C GLY A 275 8.71 -6.49 7.75
N ASP A 276 7.83 -6.32 6.78
CA ASP A 276 6.71 -5.38 6.86
C ASP A 276 5.40 -6.08 7.27
N ILE A 277 4.26 -5.51 6.89
CA ILE A 277 2.93 -6.08 7.05
C ILE A 277 2.68 -7.11 5.94
N ASP A 278 2.14 -8.26 6.32
CA ASP A 278 1.54 -9.23 5.42
C ASP A 278 0.21 -8.68 4.89
N GLU A 279 0.25 -8.12 3.69
CA GLU A 279 -0.90 -7.51 3.03
C GLU A 279 -1.90 -8.55 2.51
N SER A 280 -1.56 -9.84 2.50
CA SER A 280 -2.51 -10.90 2.16
C SER A 280 -3.59 -11.08 3.22
N LEU A 281 -3.28 -10.71 4.48
CA LEU A 281 -4.18 -10.78 5.62
C LEU A 281 -5.42 -9.87 5.50
N PHE A 282 -5.38 -8.84 4.64
CA PHE A 282 -6.58 -8.07 4.29
C PHE A 282 -7.67 -8.96 3.69
N PHE A 283 -7.29 -9.91 2.83
CA PHE A 283 -8.25 -10.81 2.18
C PHE A 283 -8.87 -11.81 3.17
N SER A 284 -8.11 -12.30 4.15
CA SER A 284 -8.64 -13.13 5.24
C SER A 284 -9.40 -12.33 6.30
N ARG A 285 -9.48 -11.00 6.15
CA ARG A 285 -10.10 -10.08 7.10
C ARG A 285 -9.52 -10.21 8.51
N ASP A 286 -8.20 -10.31 8.56
CA ASP A 286 -7.48 -10.44 9.82
C ASP A 286 -7.69 -9.21 10.72
N TRP A 287 -8.03 -9.46 11.98
CA TRP A 287 -8.41 -8.39 12.90
C TRP A 287 -7.22 -7.51 13.32
N HIS A 288 -5.98 -7.98 13.19
CA HIS A 288 -4.80 -7.17 13.50
C HIS A 288 -4.61 -6.03 12.49
N LEU A 289 -5.08 -6.21 11.25
CA LEU A 289 -4.97 -5.20 10.18
C LEU A 289 -6.26 -4.44 9.91
N LEU A 290 -7.42 -4.98 10.26
CA LEU A 290 -8.69 -4.27 10.04
C LEU A 290 -9.04 -3.34 11.21
N PRO A 291 -9.51 -2.11 10.97
CA PRO A 291 -10.02 -1.25 12.04
C PRO A 291 -11.17 -1.95 12.79
N SER A 292 -11.15 -1.89 14.12
CA SER A 292 -12.21 -2.47 14.94
C SER A 292 -13.60 -1.94 14.56
N LEU A 293 -14.63 -2.80 14.58
CA LEU A 293 -16.02 -2.47 14.18
C LEU A 293 -16.61 -1.25 14.93
N SER A 294 -16.09 -0.91 16.11
CA SER A 294 -16.48 0.29 16.86
C SER A 294 -16.08 1.61 16.19
N GLU A 295 -15.02 1.62 15.37
CA GLU A 295 -14.54 2.82 14.68
C GLU A 295 -15.18 3.04 13.31
N GLN A 296 -15.77 2.00 12.72
CA GLN A 296 -16.50 2.10 11.44
C GLN A 296 -17.79 2.92 11.56
N ASN A 297 -18.32 3.11 12.78
CA ASN A 297 -19.53 3.89 13.06
C ASN A 297 -19.25 5.37 13.42
N LEU A 298 -17.99 5.81 13.41
CA LEU A 298 -17.65 7.22 13.59
C LEU A 298 -17.69 7.93 12.23
N SER A 299 -18.59 8.92 12.15
CA SER A 299 -18.79 9.91 11.08
C SER A 299 -17.67 10.05 10.02
N PRO A 300 -17.99 10.25 8.71
CA PRO A 300 -17.04 10.30 7.57
C PRO A 300 -15.92 11.37 7.61
N ARG A 301 -15.71 12.06 8.74
CA ARG A 301 -14.77 13.15 8.93
C ARG A 301 -13.38 12.75 9.45
N LYS A 302 -13.15 11.49 9.88
CA LYS A 302 -11.82 11.04 10.32
C LYS A 302 -11.05 10.19 9.33
N TYR A 303 -11.71 9.68 8.30
CA TYR A 303 -11.07 8.99 7.19
C TYR A 303 -11.49 9.71 5.91
N PRO A 304 -10.55 10.28 5.14
CA PRO A 304 -10.91 10.94 3.90
C PRO A 304 -11.55 9.90 2.98
N SER A 305 -12.85 10.07 2.74
CA SER A 305 -13.62 9.42 1.67
C SER A 305 -12.71 9.06 0.49
N THR A 306 -12.51 7.75 0.28
CA THR A 306 -11.71 7.11 -0.79
C THR A 306 -10.65 8.03 -1.39
N SER A 307 -9.49 8.12 -0.72
CA SER A 307 -8.30 8.88 -1.16
C SER A 307 -8.02 8.72 -2.66
N VAL A 308 -8.18 7.52 -3.20
CA VAL A 308 -8.02 7.21 -4.65
C VAL A 308 -8.99 8.03 -5.51
N ARG A 309 -10.29 8.04 -5.18
CA ARG A 309 -11.30 8.79 -5.95
C ARG A 309 -11.07 10.29 -5.83
N ARG A 310 -10.73 10.79 -4.63
CA ARG A 310 -10.41 12.21 -4.47
C ARG A 310 -9.16 12.60 -5.23
N THR A 311 -8.11 11.77 -5.25
CA THR A 311 -6.91 12.00 -6.05
C THR A 311 -7.22 12.01 -7.54
N LEU A 312 -8.02 11.06 -8.03
CA LEU A 312 -8.50 11.03 -9.43
C LEU A 312 -9.36 12.26 -9.76
N ASP A 313 -10.33 12.59 -8.92
CA ASP A 313 -11.21 13.76 -9.08
C ASP A 313 -10.38 15.06 -9.04
N THR A 314 -9.34 15.16 -8.19
CA THR A 314 -8.43 16.32 -8.16
C THR A 314 -7.47 16.37 -9.34
N LEU A 315 -7.07 15.22 -9.90
CA LEU A 315 -6.24 15.15 -11.11
C LEU A 315 -7.02 15.50 -12.37
N GLU A 316 -8.30 15.13 -12.41
CA GLU A 316 -9.24 15.51 -13.46
C GLU A 316 -9.58 17.00 -13.36
N ALA A 317 -9.81 17.51 -12.15
CA ALA A 317 -9.94 18.95 -11.90
C ALA A 317 -8.67 19.72 -12.27
N LEU A 318 -7.48 19.21 -11.92
CA LEU A 318 -6.20 19.82 -12.31
C LEU A 318 -5.97 19.77 -13.82
N ASN A 319 -6.27 18.66 -14.51
CA ASN A 319 -6.17 18.60 -15.97
C ASN A 319 -7.15 19.53 -16.65
N THR A 320 -8.38 19.65 -16.13
CA THR A 320 -9.37 20.59 -16.65
C THR A 320 -8.89 22.04 -16.47
N ILE A 321 -8.30 22.37 -15.32
CA ILE A 321 -7.71 23.68 -15.04
C ILE A 321 -6.49 23.94 -15.94
N LEU A 322 -5.60 22.96 -16.11
CA LEU A 322 -4.40 23.07 -16.93
C LEU A 322 -4.71 23.15 -18.43
N HIS A 323 -5.76 22.49 -18.91
CA HIS A 323 -6.23 22.62 -20.30
C HIS A 323 -7.05 23.88 -20.54
N SER A 324 -7.59 24.50 -19.48
CA SER A 324 -8.23 25.83 -19.54
C SER A 324 -7.23 26.99 -19.42
N ALA A 325 -5.98 26.70 -19.06
CA ALA A 325 -4.93 27.70 -18.96
C ALA A 325 -4.31 27.93 -20.36
N PRO A 326 -4.33 29.16 -20.91
CA PRO A 326 -3.66 29.45 -22.16
C PRO A 326 -2.14 29.28 -22.02
N ASP A 327 -1.49 28.69 -23.02
CA ASP A 327 -0.06 28.31 -23.04
C ASP A 327 0.91 29.48 -22.80
N ASP A 328 0.44 30.73 -22.89
CA ASP A 328 1.27 31.92 -22.67
C ASP A 328 1.06 32.52 -21.27
N LEU A 329 1.33 31.71 -20.24
CA LEU A 329 1.40 32.14 -18.83
C LEU A 329 2.47 33.23 -18.58
N THR A 330 3.37 33.46 -19.55
CA THR A 330 4.53 34.34 -19.43
C THR A 330 4.19 35.83 -19.39
N GLN A 331 3.14 36.27 -20.11
CA GLN A 331 2.80 37.69 -20.20
C GLN A 331 1.93 38.19 -19.03
N SER A 332 0.93 37.40 -18.60
CA SER A 332 0.06 37.79 -17.47
C SER A 332 0.78 37.77 -16.13
N LEU A 333 1.75 36.85 -15.93
CA LEU A 333 2.63 36.86 -14.76
C LEU A 333 3.60 38.04 -14.77
N LYS A 334 4.15 38.42 -15.94
CA LYS A 334 5.01 39.63 -16.07
C LYS A 334 4.27 40.92 -15.68
N PHE A 335 3.01 41.05 -16.09
CA PHE A 335 2.19 42.23 -15.76
C PHE A 335 1.89 42.33 -14.26
N CYS A 336 1.63 41.19 -13.59
CA CYS A 336 1.43 41.17 -12.14
C CYS A 336 2.72 41.46 -11.36
N LEU A 337 3.88 40.97 -11.82
CA LEU A 337 5.17 41.19 -11.15
C LEU A 337 5.66 42.63 -11.26
N GLN A 338 5.37 43.34 -12.36
CA GLN A 338 5.68 44.77 -12.51
C GLN A 338 4.82 45.67 -11.60
N ALA A 339 3.59 45.26 -11.27
CA ALA A 339 2.71 46.03 -10.39
C ALA A 339 3.13 46.01 -8.92
N PHE A 340 3.98 45.05 -8.50
CA PHE A 340 4.37 44.88 -7.09
C PHE A 340 5.79 45.37 -6.74
N ASN A 341 6.51 46.03 -7.66
CA ASN A 341 7.83 46.62 -7.43
C ASN A 341 8.86 45.67 -6.76
N LEU A 342 8.69 44.35 -6.96
CA LEU A 342 9.63 43.33 -6.52
C LEU A 342 10.57 43.04 -7.68
N THR A 343 11.77 43.62 -7.65
CA THR A 343 12.83 43.34 -8.61
C THR A 343 13.45 41.97 -8.30
N LEU A 344 12.77 40.89 -8.68
CA LEU A 344 13.40 39.58 -8.84
C LEU A 344 13.90 39.47 -10.28
N SER A 345 15.16 39.85 -10.49
CA SER A 345 15.89 39.53 -11.71
C SER A 345 16.18 38.03 -11.71
N ILE A 346 15.23 37.23 -12.22
CA ILE A 346 15.45 35.82 -12.53
C ILE A 346 15.20 35.67 -14.03
N ASP A 347 16.29 35.52 -14.77
CA ASP A 347 16.35 35.35 -16.21
C ASP A 347 15.82 33.93 -16.58
N PHE A 348 14.50 33.79 -16.67
CA PHE A 348 13.82 32.52 -17.02
C PHE A 348 14.05 32.08 -18.49
N SER A 349 14.68 32.91 -19.31
CA SER A 349 14.94 32.61 -20.72
C SER A 349 16.14 31.66 -20.93
N ARG A 350 17.04 31.52 -19.95
CA ARG A 350 18.27 30.72 -20.13
C ARG A 350 18.17 29.25 -19.71
N THR A 351 17.22 28.87 -18.86
CA THR A 351 17.09 27.48 -18.40
C THR A 351 16.31 26.59 -19.37
N ASN A 352 15.43 27.16 -20.20
CA ASN A 352 14.67 26.39 -21.19
C ASN A 352 15.42 26.10 -22.50
N GLU A 353 16.47 26.84 -22.84
CA GLU A 353 17.33 26.53 -24.00
C GLU A 353 18.45 25.52 -23.67
N ALA A 354 18.88 25.44 -22.40
CA ALA A 354 19.91 24.48 -21.98
C ALA A 354 19.45 23.01 -22.02
N CYS A 355 18.14 22.74 -21.90
CA CYS A 355 17.60 21.38 -22.04
C CYS A 355 17.27 20.98 -23.49
N LYS A 356 17.29 21.91 -24.45
CA LYS A 356 17.08 21.59 -25.87
C LYS A 356 18.37 21.30 -26.64
N MET A 357 19.54 21.69 -26.13
CA MET A 357 20.83 21.42 -26.81
C MET A 357 21.58 20.17 -26.33
N SER A 358 21.10 19.44 -25.32
CA SER A 358 21.69 18.16 -24.89
C SER A 358 21.03 16.92 -25.52
N ALA A 359 20.02 17.10 -26.40
CA ALA A 359 19.33 16.02 -27.11
C ALA A 359 19.73 15.91 -28.59
N SER A 360 20.78 16.61 -29.02
CA SER A 360 21.34 16.48 -30.37
C SER A 360 22.86 16.60 -30.32
N THR A 361 23.52 15.52 -29.90
CA THR A 361 24.84 15.12 -30.42
C THR A 361 25.04 13.63 -30.23
#